data_AF-A0A7K1GS31-F1
#
_entry.id   AF-A0A7K1GS31-F1
#
_cell.length_a   1.000
_cell.length_b   1.000
_cell.length_c   1.000
_cell.angle_alpha   90.00
_cell.angle_beta   90.00
_cell.angle_gamma   90.00
#
_symmetry.space_group_name_H-M   'P 1'
#
loop_
_entity.id
_entity.type
_entity.pdbx_description
1 polymer ?
#
loop_
_entity_poly.entity_id
_entity_poly.type
_entity_poly.pdbx_seq_one_letter_code
_entity_poly.pdbx_strand_id
1 'polypeptide(L)'
;MSLQNVADVRSALDENNYLASDGLATAVFLAISLNRPLLLEGEAGVGKTELAKVLASIRNSELIRLQCYEGIDAAQAMYDWDYSRQLLHLRTLEATGEASSLGADKLEGQLYSEKFLIRRALLRAIDQHEGTSPVLLIDEIDRADDEFEAYLLEVLSDFQITIPELGTYKATTPPLVVLTSNRTRDVHDALKRRCLYHWVEHPDFEREVEIVRRRVPQVNESLARQVSAAVEALRKMQLYKPPGVAETIDWATALGRLGVRELDESVVQATLGTVLKYREDHERVRHSGVAGLVKQAFERGLYND
;
A
#
# COMPACT_ATOMS: atom_id res chain seq x y z
N MET A 1 10.50 3.08 19.65
CA MET A 1 11.80 3.19 18.95
C MET A 1 11.95 4.60 18.43
N SER A 2 13.09 5.27 18.62
CA SER A 2 13.33 6.58 18.02
C SER A 2 13.97 6.38 16.64
N LEU A 3 13.34 6.87 15.58
CA LEU A 3 13.87 6.81 14.20
C LEU A 3 14.78 8.01 13.96
N GLN A 4 15.97 8.05 14.60
CA GLN A 4 16.85 9.22 14.59
C GLN A 4 17.87 9.22 13.46
N ASN A 5 18.15 8.05 12.89
CA ASN A 5 19.06 7.89 11.77
C ASN A 5 18.60 6.78 10.83
N VAL A 6 19.29 6.63 9.68
CA VAL A 6 18.97 5.62 8.66
C VAL A 6 19.13 4.19 9.18
N ALA A 7 20.09 3.93 10.06
CA ALA A 7 20.30 2.60 10.62
C ALA A 7 19.16 2.20 11.57
N ASP A 8 18.63 3.14 12.36
CA ASP A 8 17.46 2.92 13.22
C ASP A 8 16.24 2.55 12.36
N VAL A 9 16.02 3.27 11.26
CA VAL A 9 14.94 2.97 10.31
C VAL A 9 15.11 1.58 9.71
N ARG A 10 16.32 1.23 9.29
CA ARG A 10 16.62 -0.10 8.74
C ARG A 10 16.34 -1.20 9.75
N SER A 11 16.82 -1.05 10.98
CA SER A 11 16.61 -2.02 12.07
C SER A 11 15.12 -2.16 12.39
N ALA A 12 14.39 -1.05 12.48
CA ALA A 12 12.96 -1.08 12.78
C ALA A 12 12.13 -1.76 11.68
N LEU A 13 12.48 -1.53 10.41
CA LEU A 13 11.85 -2.22 9.27
C LEU A 13 12.18 -3.72 9.29
N ASP A 14 13.44 -4.06 9.57
CA ASP A 14 13.93 -5.44 9.65
C ASP A 14 13.21 -6.24 10.75
N GLU A 15 13.08 -5.68 11.96
CA GLU A 15 12.34 -6.27 13.09
C GLU A 15 10.86 -6.52 12.78
N ASN A 16 10.28 -5.74 11.86
CA ASN A 16 8.90 -5.89 11.40
C ASN A 16 8.80 -6.70 10.10
N ASN A 17 9.80 -7.53 9.80
CA ASN A 17 9.83 -8.41 8.62
C ASN A 17 9.72 -7.67 7.28
N TYR A 18 10.33 -6.48 7.20
CA TYR A 18 10.46 -5.70 5.97
C TYR A 18 11.93 -5.43 5.67
N LEU A 19 12.47 -6.14 4.68
CA LEU A 19 13.85 -5.95 4.25
C LEU A 19 13.95 -4.73 3.34
N ALA A 20 14.31 -3.57 3.89
CA ALA A 20 14.53 -2.34 3.11
C ALA A 20 15.97 -2.17 2.61
N SER A 21 16.15 -1.74 1.36
CA SER A 21 17.46 -1.35 0.83
C SER A 21 17.96 -0.10 1.56
N ASP A 22 19.26 0.18 1.53
CA ASP A 22 19.80 1.40 2.15
C ASP A 22 19.18 2.66 1.54
N GLY A 23 18.90 2.64 0.22
CA GLY A 23 18.19 3.72 -0.47
C GLY A 23 16.76 3.92 0.06
N LEU A 24 16.01 2.84 0.27
CA LEU A 24 14.64 2.90 0.78
C LEU A 24 14.62 3.38 2.24
N ALA A 25 15.50 2.83 3.08
CA ALA A 25 15.63 3.26 4.47
C ALA A 25 15.99 4.76 4.56
N THR A 26 16.87 5.24 3.67
CA THR A 26 17.23 6.67 3.58
C THR A 26 16.03 7.52 3.16
N ALA A 27 15.28 7.09 2.13
CA ALA A 27 14.10 7.81 1.67
C ALA A 27 13.02 7.93 2.76
N VAL A 28 12.78 6.83 3.51
CA VAL A 28 11.87 6.82 4.66
C VAL A 28 12.36 7.75 5.78
N PHE A 29 13.66 7.68 6.12
CA PHE A 29 14.24 8.56 7.14
C PHE A 29 14.06 10.04 6.78
N LEU A 30 14.34 10.41 5.53
CA LEU A 30 14.16 11.77 5.02
C LEU A 30 12.69 12.19 4.98
N ALA A 31 11.78 11.29 4.62
CA ALA A 31 10.34 11.58 4.62
C ALA A 31 9.83 11.93 6.02
N ILE A 32 10.26 11.17 7.02
CA ILE A 32 9.93 11.41 8.43
C ILE A 32 10.58 12.70 8.94
N SER A 33 11.86 12.92 8.63
CA SER A 33 12.62 14.06 9.16
C SER A 33 12.22 15.40 8.53
N LEU A 34 11.85 15.39 7.25
CA LEU A 34 11.48 16.59 6.49
C LEU A 34 9.97 16.84 6.45
N ASN A 35 9.15 15.94 7.02
CA ASN A 35 7.69 15.93 6.90
C ASN A 35 7.23 16.05 5.44
N ARG A 36 7.89 15.31 4.54
CA ARG A 36 7.56 15.29 3.11
C ARG A 36 6.92 13.96 2.72
N PRO A 37 5.89 13.96 1.84
CA PRO A 37 5.34 12.72 1.31
C PRO A 37 6.39 11.88 0.59
N LEU A 38 6.29 10.56 0.68
CA LEU A 38 7.16 9.60 0.00
C LEU A 38 6.40 8.92 -1.13
N LEU A 39 6.82 9.14 -2.38
CA LEU A 39 6.32 8.44 -3.56
C LEU A 39 7.19 7.21 -3.85
N LEU A 40 6.57 6.04 -3.78
CA LEU A 40 7.14 4.76 -4.14
C LEU A 40 6.62 4.32 -5.51
N GLU A 41 7.51 4.29 -6.50
CA GLU A 41 7.23 3.67 -7.79
C GLU A 41 7.96 2.32 -7.88
N GLY A 42 7.44 1.39 -8.68
CA GLY A 42 8.07 0.09 -8.90
C GLY A 42 7.09 -0.89 -9.52
N GLU A 43 7.51 -2.11 -9.77
CA GLU A 43 6.61 -3.15 -10.28
C GLU A 43 5.56 -3.57 -9.24
N ALA A 44 4.55 -4.32 -9.68
CA ALA A 44 3.54 -4.88 -8.80
C ALA A 44 4.18 -5.93 -7.87
N GLY A 45 3.77 -5.96 -6.60
CA GLY A 45 4.20 -7.01 -5.68
C GLY A 45 5.64 -6.88 -5.15
N VAL A 46 6.29 -5.72 -5.28
CA VAL A 46 7.62 -5.44 -4.67
C VAL A 46 7.55 -4.93 -3.21
N GLY A 47 6.36 -4.82 -2.62
CA GLY A 47 6.18 -4.46 -1.21
C GLY A 47 5.99 -2.97 -0.91
N LYS A 48 5.57 -2.15 -1.89
CA LYS A 48 5.28 -0.71 -1.70
C LYS A 48 4.18 -0.46 -0.65
N THR A 49 3.03 -1.11 -0.82
CA THR A 49 1.88 -1.02 0.09
C THR A 49 2.22 -1.58 1.48
N GLU A 50 3.04 -2.63 1.54
CA GLU A 50 3.43 -3.26 2.81
C GLU A 50 4.31 -2.34 3.65
N LEU A 51 5.15 -1.51 3.03
CA LEU A 51 5.98 -0.53 3.75
C LEU A 51 5.12 0.40 4.62
N ALA A 52 4.01 0.93 4.09
CA ALA A 52 3.15 1.84 4.86
C ALA A 52 2.52 1.16 6.08
N LYS A 53 2.13 -0.12 5.97
CA LYS A 53 1.61 -0.90 7.11
C LYS A 53 2.67 -1.11 8.19
N VAL A 54 3.90 -1.41 7.75
CA VAL A 54 5.03 -1.61 8.65
C VAL A 54 5.39 -0.30 9.34
N LEU A 55 5.40 0.83 8.63
CA LEU A 55 5.64 2.15 9.21
C LEU A 55 4.58 2.52 10.25
N ALA A 56 3.31 2.23 10.00
CA ALA A 56 2.23 2.44 10.96
C ALA A 56 2.44 1.60 12.24
N SER A 57 2.87 0.35 12.06
CA SER A 57 3.17 -0.58 13.16
C SER A 57 4.36 -0.10 13.99
N ILE A 58 5.46 0.32 13.35
CA ILE A 58 6.67 0.87 14.01
C ILE A 58 6.32 2.13 14.83
N ARG A 59 5.46 3.00 14.30
CA ARG A 59 5.03 4.24 14.95
C ARG A 59 3.92 4.04 15.97
N ASN A 60 3.35 2.83 16.07
CA ASN A 60 2.14 2.53 16.83
C ASN A 60 1.04 3.58 16.56
N SER A 61 0.83 3.86 15.27
CA SER A 61 -0.14 4.86 14.79
C SER A 61 -1.16 4.21 13.87
N GLU A 62 -2.30 4.86 13.70
CA GLU A 62 -3.30 4.38 12.74
C GLU A 62 -2.75 4.38 11.31
N LEU A 63 -3.08 3.33 10.55
CA LEU A 63 -2.92 3.29 9.10
C LEU A 63 -4.24 3.68 8.44
N ILE A 64 -4.24 4.82 7.74
CA ILE A 64 -5.37 5.27 6.94
C ILE A 64 -5.04 4.99 5.49
N ARG A 65 -5.87 4.21 4.80
CA ARG A 65 -5.69 3.88 3.38
C ARG A 65 -6.72 4.61 2.52
N LEU A 66 -6.23 5.31 1.51
CA LEU A 66 -6.97 5.85 0.39
C LEU A 66 -6.57 5.05 -0.86
N GLN A 67 -7.50 4.23 -1.37
CA GLN A 67 -7.28 3.49 -2.60
C GLN A 67 -7.70 4.35 -3.79
N CYS A 68 -6.77 4.62 -4.71
CA CYS A 68 -7.08 5.29 -5.96
C CYS A 68 -7.58 4.30 -7.01
N TYR A 69 -8.53 4.77 -7.82
CA TYR A 69 -9.13 4.08 -8.96
C TYR A 69 -9.69 5.14 -9.91
N GLU A 70 -10.01 4.73 -11.14
CA GLU A 70 -10.54 5.64 -12.17
C GLU A 70 -11.90 6.21 -11.75
N GLY A 71 -12.07 7.53 -11.84
CA GLY A 71 -13.29 8.20 -11.41
C GLY A 71 -13.44 8.40 -9.89
N ILE A 72 -12.36 8.23 -9.10
CA ILE A 72 -12.35 8.69 -7.71
C ILE A 72 -12.46 10.22 -7.66
N ASP A 73 -13.39 10.73 -6.85
CA ASP A 73 -13.57 12.16 -6.66
C ASP A 73 -13.09 12.66 -5.28
N ALA A 74 -13.04 13.98 -5.12
CA ALA A 74 -12.58 14.61 -3.88
C ALA A 74 -13.49 14.27 -2.68
N ALA A 75 -14.81 14.19 -2.88
CA ALA A 75 -15.76 13.90 -1.80
C ALA A 75 -15.55 12.48 -1.24
N GLN A 76 -15.36 11.49 -2.11
CA GLN A 76 -15.04 10.10 -1.74
C GLN A 76 -13.75 10.02 -0.93
N ALA A 77 -12.79 10.92 -1.18
CA ALA A 77 -11.51 10.94 -0.51
C ALA A 77 -11.49 11.75 0.80
N MET A 78 -12.18 12.89 0.92
CA MET A 78 -12.17 13.70 2.15
C MET A 78 -13.42 13.65 3.02
N TYR A 79 -14.63 13.92 2.53
CA TYR A 79 -15.82 13.80 3.39
C TYR A 79 -17.13 13.64 2.61
N ASP A 80 -18.13 13.16 3.34
CA ASP A 80 -19.50 13.07 2.88
C ASP A 80 -20.46 13.51 4.00
N TRP A 81 -21.68 13.86 3.67
CA TRP A 81 -22.72 14.19 4.64
C TRP A 81 -23.68 13.02 4.82
N ASP A 82 -23.97 12.65 6.06
CA ASP A 82 -24.98 11.62 6.34
C ASP A 82 -26.39 12.20 6.17
N TYR A 83 -26.83 12.31 4.91
CA TYR A 83 -28.14 12.82 4.54
C TYR A 83 -29.29 12.03 5.19
N SER A 84 -29.10 10.72 5.41
CA SER A 84 -30.11 9.89 6.07
C SER A 84 -30.30 10.29 7.52
N ARG A 85 -29.21 10.51 8.26
CA ARG A 85 -29.25 11.03 9.64
C ARG A 85 -29.74 12.47 9.71
N GLN A 86 -29.35 13.33 8.75
CA GLN A 86 -29.87 14.70 8.66
C GLN A 86 -31.39 14.70 8.50
N LEU A 87 -31.93 13.89 7.58
CA LEU A 87 -33.37 13.76 7.36
C LEU A 87 -34.09 13.23 8.61
N LEU A 88 -33.54 12.21 9.28
CA LEU A 88 -34.13 11.67 10.52
C LEU A 88 -34.13 12.72 11.66
N HIS A 89 -33.06 13.52 11.75
CA HIS A 89 -32.97 14.63 12.71
C HIS A 89 -34.05 15.68 12.43
N LEU A 90 -34.23 16.09 11.17
CA LEU A 90 -35.31 17.00 10.77
C LEU A 90 -36.70 16.44 11.12
N ARG A 91 -36.98 15.17 10.80
CA ARG A 91 -38.27 14.54 11.14
C ARG A 91 -38.55 14.52 12.64
N THR A 92 -37.50 14.34 13.44
CA THR A 92 -37.62 14.35 14.91
C THR A 92 -37.90 15.76 15.44
N LEU A 93 -37.23 16.78 14.89
CA LEU A 93 -37.51 18.19 15.20
C LEU A 93 -38.92 18.62 14.76
N GLU A 94 -39.41 18.12 13.63
CA GLU A 94 -40.79 18.35 13.18
C GLU A 94 -41.80 17.70 14.14
N ALA A 95 -41.57 16.43 14.52
CA ALA A 95 -42.48 15.69 15.39
C ALA A 95 -42.55 16.23 16.82
N THR A 96 -41.46 16.80 17.32
CA THR A 96 -41.38 17.45 18.65
C THR A 96 -41.90 18.89 18.66
N GLY A 97 -42.17 19.47 17.47
CA GLY A 97 -42.59 20.87 17.33
C GLY A 97 -41.44 21.88 17.47
N GLU A 98 -40.22 21.42 17.71
CA GLU A 98 -39.03 22.27 17.85
C GLU A 98 -38.67 22.98 16.54
N ALA A 99 -38.91 22.34 15.39
CA ALA A 99 -38.64 22.94 14.08
C ALA A 99 -39.40 24.26 13.84
N SER A 100 -40.60 24.42 14.40
CA SER A 100 -41.39 25.66 14.29
C SER A 100 -40.84 26.80 15.16
N SER A 101 -40.01 26.47 16.16
CA SER A 101 -39.43 27.42 17.12
C SER A 101 -38.00 27.85 16.78
N LEU A 102 -37.26 27.00 16.07
CA LEU A 102 -35.94 27.27 15.54
C LEU A 102 -36.12 27.90 14.15
N GLY A 103 -35.73 29.17 13.96
CA GLY A 103 -35.74 29.78 12.62
C GLY A 103 -34.87 29.01 11.62
N ALA A 104 -35.12 29.20 10.32
CA ALA A 104 -34.48 28.44 9.23
C ALA A 104 -32.95 28.37 9.34
N ASP A 105 -32.28 29.50 9.61
CA ASP A 105 -30.81 29.56 9.73
C ASP A 105 -30.27 28.69 10.88
N LYS A 106 -31.01 28.59 12.00
CA LYS A 106 -30.62 27.74 13.13
C LYS A 106 -30.85 26.25 12.85
N LEU A 107 -31.84 25.91 12.04
CA LEU A 107 -32.06 24.55 11.56
C LEU A 107 -30.94 24.13 10.61
N GLU A 108 -30.58 24.99 9.65
CA GLU A 108 -29.51 24.72 8.69
C GLU A 108 -28.16 24.53 9.39
N GLY A 109 -27.81 25.39 10.35
CA GLY A 109 -26.59 25.24 11.14
C GLY A 109 -26.54 23.97 12.00
N GLN A 110 -27.68 23.37 12.33
CA GLN A 110 -27.70 22.05 12.97
C GLN A 110 -27.43 20.91 11.99
N LEU A 111 -27.88 21.03 10.73
CA LEU A 111 -27.71 19.99 9.71
C LEU A 111 -26.26 19.89 9.23
N TYR A 112 -25.62 21.03 9.00
CA TYR A 112 -24.21 21.10 8.62
C TYR A 112 -23.34 21.25 9.86
N SER A 113 -23.31 20.19 10.67
CA SER A 113 -22.50 20.09 11.87
C SER A 113 -21.67 18.81 11.86
N GLU A 114 -20.56 18.78 12.60
CA GLU A 114 -19.67 17.61 12.67
C GLU A 114 -20.38 16.29 13.03
N LYS A 115 -21.55 16.35 13.67
CA LYS A 115 -22.40 15.20 13.99
C LYS A 115 -22.82 14.39 12.77
N PHE A 116 -23.01 15.05 11.63
CA PHE A 116 -23.45 14.44 10.37
C PHE A 116 -22.31 14.29 9.36
N LEU A 117 -21.10 14.72 9.71
CA LEU A 117 -19.94 14.66 8.84
C LEU A 117 -19.32 13.26 8.84
N ILE A 118 -19.38 12.60 7.70
CA ILE A 118 -18.68 11.33 7.45
C ILE A 118 -17.27 11.67 6.97
N ARG A 119 -16.30 11.60 7.87
CA ARG A 119 -14.89 11.82 7.55
C ARG A 119 -14.35 10.64 6.73
N ARG A 120 -13.82 10.91 5.54
CA ARG A 120 -13.14 9.92 4.68
C ARG A 120 -11.62 9.97 4.89
N ALA A 121 -10.85 9.19 4.12
CA ALA A 121 -9.44 8.94 4.38
C ALA A 121 -8.60 10.22 4.56
N LEU A 122 -8.73 11.20 3.67
CA LEU A 122 -7.92 12.42 3.73
C LEU A 122 -8.28 13.29 4.94
N LEU A 123 -9.58 13.53 5.18
CA LEU A 123 -10.01 14.32 6.33
C LEU A 123 -9.66 13.63 7.64
N ARG A 124 -9.83 12.30 7.74
CA ARG A 124 -9.41 11.53 8.92
C ARG A 124 -7.91 11.63 9.18
N ALA A 125 -7.08 11.71 8.13
CA ALA A 125 -5.64 11.84 8.27
C ALA A 125 -5.20 13.25 8.70
N ILE A 126 -5.97 14.28 8.32
CA ILE A 126 -5.71 15.68 8.67
C ILE A 126 -6.28 16.03 10.04
N ASP A 127 -7.51 15.59 10.30
CA ASP A 127 -8.32 15.97 11.45
C ASP A 127 -7.96 15.17 12.71
N GLN A 128 -6.73 15.38 13.17
CA GLN A 128 -6.16 14.66 14.31
C GLN A 128 -6.55 15.38 15.60
N HIS A 129 -7.46 14.78 16.37
CA HIS A 129 -7.92 15.36 17.63
C HIS A 129 -7.02 14.97 18.81
N GLU A 130 -6.57 13.70 18.88
CA GLU A 130 -5.69 13.20 19.95
C GLU A 130 -4.85 11.99 19.46
N GLY A 131 -3.56 11.91 19.84
CA GLY A 131 -2.72 10.74 19.61
C GLY A 131 -1.54 10.92 18.65
N THR A 132 -0.91 9.80 18.26
CA THR A 132 0.21 9.79 17.32
C THR A 132 -0.28 10.04 15.90
N SER A 133 0.34 11.00 15.20
CA SER A 133 0.03 11.28 13.80
C SER A 133 0.05 10.01 12.94
N PRO A 134 -1.03 9.73 12.18
CA PRO A 134 -1.21 8.50 11.43
C PRO A 134 -0.26 8.39 10.24
N VAL A 135 -0.21 7.19 9.67
CA VAL A 135 0.37 6.95 8.36
C VAL A 135 -0.77 6.96 7.33
N LEU A 136 -0.70 7.87 6.36
CA LEU A 136 -1.63 7.95 5.25
C LEU A 136 -1.01 7.24 4.04
N LEU A 137 -1.63 6.13 3.63
CA LEU A 137 -1.30 5.43 2.41
C LEU A 137 -2.25 5.86 1.29
N ILE A 138 -1.71 6.49 0.25
CA ILE A 138 -2.39 6.76 -1.01
C ILE A 138 -1.94 5.70 -2.01
N ASP A 139 -2.79 4.68 -2.21
CA ASP A 139 -2.45 3.47 -2.94
C ASP A 139 -2.86 3.57 -4.41
N GLU A 140 -2.02 3.07 -5.32
CA GLU A 140 -2.20 3.12 -6.78
C GLU A 140 -2.60 4.50 -7.35
N ILE A 141 -1.88 5.56 -6.98
CA ILE A 141 -2.19 6.95 -7.40
C ILE A 141 -2.22 7.13 -8.93
N ASP A 142 -1.49 6.29 -9.66
CA ASP A 142 -1.49 6.21 -11.13
C ASP A 142 -2.82 5.73 -11.73
N ARG A 143 -3.81 5.35 -10.92
CA ARG A 143 -5.17 5.04 -11.38
C ARG A 143 -6.18 6.16 -11.19
N ALA A 144 -5.86 7.17 -10.39
CA ALA A 144 -6.73 8.34 -10.28
C ALA A 144 -6.63 9.20 -11.55
N ASP A 145 -7.50 10.19 -11.70
CA ASP A 145 -7.45 11.16 -12.79
C ASP A 145 -6.64 12.40 -12.40
N ASP A 146 -6.22 13.21 -13.39
CA ASP A 146 -5.37 14.39 -13.16
C ASP A 146 -6.03 15.44 -12.25
N GLU A 147 -7.36 15.56 -12.30
CA GLU A 147 -8.13 16.46 -11.44
C GLU A 147 -7.96 16.08 -9.95
N PHE A 148 -8.01 14.77 -9.67
CA PHE A 148 -7.82 14.25 -8.32
C PHE A 148 -6.37 14.43 -7.84
N GLU A 149 -5.38 14.24 -8.72
CA GLU A 149 -3.99 14.52 -8.39
C GLU A 149 -3.74 15.99 -8.05
N ALA A 150 -4.34 16.91 -8.81
CA ALA A 150 -4.25 18.34 -8.56
C ALA A 150 -4.87 18.70 -7.21
N TYR A 151 -5.98 18.06 -6.85
CA TYR A 151 -6.58 18.21 -5.53
C TYR A 151 -5.67 17.69 -4.40
N LEU A 152 -5.11 16.47 -4.56
CA LEU A 152 -4.16 15.92 -3.60
C LEU A 152 -2.94 16.81 -3.42
N LEU A 153 -2.46 17.48 -4.47
CA LEU A 153 -1.34 18.41 -4.40
C LEU A 153 -1.60 19.55 -3.41
N GLU A 154 -2.81 20.12 -3.43
CA GLU A 154 -3.23 21.17 -2.50
C GLU A 154 -3.20 20.64 -1.06
N VAL A 155 -3.86 19.49 -0.84
CA VAL A 155 -3.96 18.86 0.48
C VAL A 155 -2.57 18.49 1.04
N LEU A 156 -1.69 17.91 0.23
CA LEU A 156 -0.36 17.48 0.65
C LEU A 156 0.65 18.63 0.80
N SER A 157 0.34 19.81 0.28
CA SER A 157 1.21 20.99 0.44
C SER A 157 1.02 21.66 1.80
N ASP A 158 -0.23 21.84 2.23
CA ASP A 158 -0.56 22.58 3.45
C ASP A 158 -1.11 21.71 4.59
N PHE A 159 -1.34 20.41 4.33
CA PHE A 159 -1.97 19.46 5.25
C PHE A 159 -3.26 20.01 5.88
N GLN A 160 -4.10 20.59 5.03
CA GLN A 160 -5.38 21.17 5.41
C GLN A 160 -6.47 20.82 4.40
N ILE A 161 -7.71 20.77 4.87
CA ILE A 161 -8.92 20.62 4.06
C ILE A 161 -9.90 21.69 4.51
N THR A 162 -10.49 22.42 3.57
CA THR A 162 -11.56 23.37 3.85
C THR A 162 -12.90 22.76 3.49
N ILE A 163 -13.80 22.72 4.46
CA ILE A 163 -15.21 22.35 4.29
C ILE A 163 -16.00 23.65 4.30
N PRO A 164 -16.72 24.01 3.22
CA PRO A 164 -17.41 25.29 3.12
C PRO A 164 -18.29 25.62 4.33
N GLU A 165 -18.97 24.62 4.89
CA GLU A 165 -19.92 24.79 5.99
C GLU A 165 -19.27 24.78 7.38
N LEU A 166 -18.08 24.16 7.53
CA LEU A 166 -17.43 23.95 8.84
C LEU A 166 -16.09 24.69 8.99
N GLY A 167 -15.57 25.27 7.91
CA GLY A 167 -14.28 25.94 7.88
C GLY A 167 -13.10 25.00 7.58
N THR A 168 -11.90 25.45 7.94
CA THR A 168 -10.65 24.77 7.58
C THR A 168 -10.14 23.88 8.71
N TYR A 169 -9.95 22.61 8.38
CA TYR A 169 -9.28 21.61 9.20
C TYR A 169 -7.80 21.60 8.83
N LYS A 170 -6.92 21.75 9.81
CA LYS A 170 -5.47 21.75 9.59
C LYS A 170 -4.79 20.77 10.55
N ALA A 171 -3.91 19.93 10.01
CA ALA A 171 -3.18 18.97 10.81
C ALA A 171 -2.22 19.70 11.76
N THR A 172 -2.33 19.41 13.06
CA THR A 172 -1.37 19.93 14.06
C THR A 172 0.01 19.32 13.85
N THR A 173 0.05 18.01 13.56
CA THR A 173 1.26 17.29 13.14
C THR A 173 0.96 16.62 11.79
N PRO A 174 1.73 16.90 10.72
CA PRO A 174 1.49 16.29 9.42
C PRO A 174 1.55 14.75 9.47
N PRO A 175 0.61 14.04 8.82
CA PRO A 175 0.68 12.59 8.66
C PRO A 175 1.93 12.18 7.89
N LEU A 176 2.46 10.99 8.21
CA LEU A 176 3.46 10.38 7.36
C LEU A 176 2.76 9.83 6.11
N VAL A 177 2.98 10.47 4.96
CA VAL A 177 2.31 10.11 3.71
C VAL A 177 3.18 9.20 2.86
N VAL A 178 2.63 8.06 2.46
CA VAL A 178 3.22 7.15 1.47
C VAL A 178 2.27 7.08 0.27
N LEU A 179 2.75 7.49 -0.89
CA LEU A 179 2.08 7.31 -2.17
C LEU A 179 2.71 6.11 -2.88
N THR A 180 1.91 5.28 -3.52
CA THR A 180 2.42 4.16 -4.31
C THR A 180 1.87 4.20 -5.72
N SER A 181 2.71 3.88 -6.71
CA SER A 181 2.30 3.78 -8.11
C SER A 181 2.91 2.52 -8.75
N ASN A 182 2.14 1.85 -9.60
CA ASN A 182 2.59 0.72 -10.42
C ASN A 182 3.05 1.17 -11.81
N ARG A 183 3.09 2.50 -12.06
CA ARG A 183 3.37 3.13 -13.36
C ARG A 183 2.47 2.62 -14.49
N THR A 184 1.18 2.38 -14.22
CA THR A 184 0.20 2.14 -15.29
C THR A 184 -0.01 3.40 -16.15
N ARG A 185 0.16 4.58 -15.54
CA ARG A 185 0.37 5.86 -16.21
C ARG A 185 1.41 6.68 -15.43
N ASP A 186 1.92 7.73 -16.04
CA ASP A 186 2.80 8.66 -15.34
C ASP A 186 1.99 9.55 -14.38
N VAL A 187 2.40 9.56 -13.11
CA VAL A 187 1.90 10.49 -12.08
C VAL A 187 2.31 11.92 -12.46
N HIS A 188 1.44 12.89 -12.23
CA HIS A 188 1.64 14.27 -12.62
C HIS A 188 2.93 14.84 -12.00
N ASP A 189 3.72 15.51 -12.84
CA ASP A 189 5.00 16.15 -12.48
C ASP A 189 4.96 17.04 -11.23
N ALA A 190 3.84 17.76 -11.02
CA ALA A 190 3.66 18.64 -9.88
C ALA A 190 3.64 17.86 -8.56
N LEU A 191 2.94 16.71 -8.54
CA LEU A 191 2.88 15.82 -7.39
C LEU A 191 4.24 15.18 -7.12
N LYS A 192 4.93 14.71 -8.16
CA LYS A 192 6.31 14.16 -8.06
C LYS A 192 7.27 15.17 -7.42
N ARG A 193 7.23 16.44 -7.83
CA ARG A 193 8.11 17.50 -7.28
C ARG A 193 7.87 17.80 -5.81
N ARG A 194 6.66 17.54 -5.28
CA ARG A 194 6.33 17.74 -3.86
C ARG A 194 6.68 16.53 -3.00
N CYS A 195 6.87 15.36 -3.58
CA CYS A 195 7.27 14.15 -2.87
C CYS A 195 8.79 13.94 -2.84
N LEU A 196 9.28 13.19 -1.86
CA LEU A 196 10.50 12.42 -2.00
C LEU A 196 10.20 11.21 -2.88
N TYR A 197 11.15 10.82 -3.72
CA TYR A 197 10.97 9.75 -4.68
C TYR A 197 11.87 8.56 -4.35
N HIS A 198 11.33 7.34 -4.44
CA HIS A 198 12.12 6.13 -4.41
C HIS A 198 11.55 5.08 -5.36
N TRP A 199 12.44 4.48 -6.16
CA TRP A 199 12.11 3.34 -7.00
C TRP A 199 12.37 2.04 -6.24
N VAL A 200 11.32 1.23 -6.05
CA VAL A 200 11.40 -0.07 -5.38
C VAL A 200 11.63 -1.16 -6.43
N GLU A 201 12.85 -1.67 -6.45
CA GLU A 201 13.26 -2.77 -7.33
C GLU A 201 12.79 -4.13 -6.80
N HIS A 202 12.76 -5.12 -7.68
CA HIS A 202 12.70 -6.51 -7.23
C HIS A 202 13.93 -6.83 -6.37
N PRO A 203 13.75 -7.57 -5.26
CA PRO A 203 14.88 -8.03 -4.48
C PRO A 203 15.78 -8.93 -5.33
N ASP A 204 17.07 -8.91 -5.04
CA ASP A 204 17.98 -9.94 -5.52
C ASP A 204 17.59 -11.33 -4.96
N PHE A 205 18.22 -12.36 -5.51
CA PHE A 205 17.92 -13.75 -5.15
C PHE A 205 18.04 -14.02 -3.65
N GLU A 206 19.16 -13.66 -3.01
CA GLU A 206 19.39 -13.93 -1.59
C GLU A 206 18.38 -13.19 -0.71
N ARG A 207 18.07 -11.95 -1.07
CA ARG A 207 17.07 -11.14 -0.37
C ARG A 207 15.67 -11.69 -0.54
N GLU A 208 15.31 -12.21 -1.71
CA GLU A 208 14.02 -12.86 -1.94
C GLU A 208 13.90 -14.16 -1.12
N VAL A 209 14.97 -14.96 -1.06
CA VAL A 209 15.04 -16.15 -0.18
C VAL A 209 14.81 -15.76 1.27
N GLU A 210 15.47 -14.71 1.74
CA GLU A 210 15.31 -14.23 3.11
C GLU A 210 13.87 -13.75 3.39
N ILE A 211 13.25 -13.05 2.44
CA ILE A 211 11.82 -12.65 2.52
C ILE A 211 10.94 -13.89 2.68
N VAL A 212 11.12 -14.91 1.83
CA VAL A 212 10.35 -16.15 1.89
C VAL A 212 10.53 -16.83 3.24
N ARG A 213 11.77 -16.96 3.74
CA ARG A 213 12.05 -17.60 5.04
C ARG A 213 11.38 -16.90 6.21
N ARG A 214 11.33 -15.57 6.20
CA ARG A 214 10.71 -14.78 7.27
C ARG A 214 9.18 -14.82 7.20
N ARG A 215 8.61 -14.77 6.00
CA ARG A 215 7.15 -14.73 5.80
C ARG A 215 6.51 -16.13 5.82
N VAL A 216 7.29 -17.17 5.54
CA VAL A 216 6.82 -18.55 5.38
C VAL A 216 7.69 -19.51 6.22
N PRO A 217 7.67 -19.40 7.57
CA PRO A 217 8.57 -20.16 8.46
C PRO A 217 8.39 -21.68 8.40
N GLN A 218 7.28 -22.17 7.85
CA GLN A 218 7.01 -23.60 7.64
C GLN A 218 7.82 -24.22 6.49
N VAL A 219 8.41 -23.41 5.62
CA VAL A 219 9.21 -23.85 4.48
C VAL A 219 10.68 -23.96 4.89
N ASN A 220 11.34 -25.06 4.51
CA ASN A 220 12.78 -25.22 4.76
C ASN A 220 13.61 -24.32 3.83
N GLU A 221 14.88 -24.11 4.18
CA GLU A 221 15.77 -23.24 3.41
C GLU A 221 15.95 -23.70 1.96
N SER A 222 16.04 -25.02 1.73
CA SER A 222 16.19 -25.59 0.40
C SER A 222 15.01 -25.23 -0.52
N LEU A 223 13.78 -25.42 -0.05
CA LEU A 223 12.59 -25.08 -0.84
C LEU A 223 12.45 -23.56 -1.00
N ALA A 224 12.78 -22.76 0.01
CA ALA A 224 12.78 -21.29 -0.13
C ALA A 224 13.72 -20.84 -1.27
N ARG A 225 14.95 -21.37 -1.29
CA ARG A 225 15.93 -21.13 -2.37
C ARG A 225 15.41 -21.57 -3.74
N GLN A 226 14.87 -22.79 -3.83
CA GLN A 226 14.34 -23.31 -5.09
C GLN A 226 13.14 -22.50 -5.60
N VAL A 227 12.22 -22.09 -4.74
CA VAL A 227 11.07 -21.26 -5.11
C VAL A 227 11.53 -19.90 -5.62
N SER A 228 12.40 -19.21 -4.88
CA SER A 228 12.93 -17.91 -5.31
C SER A 228 13.69 -18.02 -6.64
N ALA A 229 14.47 -19.09 -6.84
CA ALA A 229 15.20 -19.31 -8.09
C ALA A 229 14.26 -19.61 -9.27
N ALA A 230 13.21 -20.40 -9.05
CA ALA A 230 12.19 -20.67 -10.06
C ALA A 230 11.45 -19.38 -10.44
N VAL A 231 11.06 -18.55 -9.48
CA VAL A 231 10.42 -17.25 -9.77
C VAL A 231 11.36 -16.31 -10.51
N GLU A 232 12.63 -16.24 -10.11
CA GLU A 232 13.64 -15.44 -10.81
C GLU A 232 13.75 -15.85 -12.29
N ALA A 233 13.75 -17.16 -12.57
CA ALA A 233 13.74 -17.68 -13.93
C ALA A 233 12.43 -17.37 -14.67
N LEU A 234 11.27 -17.50 -14.02
CA LEU A 234 9.97 -17.14 -14.59
C LEU A 234 9.91 -15.67 -15.03
N ARG A 235 10.46 -14.74 -14.24
CA ARG A 235 10.53 -13.31 -14.60
C ARG A 235 11.31 -13.06 -15.90
N LYS A 236 12.28 -13.93 -16.23
CA LYS A 236 13.10 -13.85 -17.45
C LYS A 236 12.42 -14.46 -18.69
N MET A 237 11.25 -15.10 -18.54
CA MET A 237 10.54 -15.79 -19.64
C MET A 237 9.60 -14.91 -20.48
N GLN A 238 9.68 -13.57 -20.34
CA GLN A 238 8.84 -12.61 -21.07
C GLN A 238 7.34 -12.90 -20.92
N LEU A 239 6.92 -13.25 -19.71
CA LEU A 239 5.52 -13.53 -19.38
C LEU A 239 4.67 -12.27 -19.58
N TYR A 240 3.38 -12.47 -19.85
CA TYR A 240 2.40 -11.37 -19.92
C TYR A 240 2.36 -10.62 -18.59
N LYS A 241 2.33 -11.35 -17.46
CA LYS A 241 2.46 -10.78 -16.13
C LYS A 241 3.49 -11.56 -15.31
N PRO A 242 4.75 -11.10 -15.28
CA PRO A 242 5.78 -11.68 -14.44
C PRO A 242 5.35 -11.71 -12.95
N PRO A 243 5.67 -12.79 -12.21
CA PRO A 243 5.32 -12.89 -10.80
C PRO A 243 6.16 -11.95 -9.92
N GLY A 244 5.54 -11.31 -8.93
CA GLY A 244 6.20 -10.48 -7.94
C GLY A 244 6.63 -11.25 -6.69
N VAL A 245 7.07 -10.53 -5.66
CA VAL A 245 7.46 -11.14 -4.37
C VAL A 245 6.23 -11.69 -3.66
N ALA A 246 5.07 -11.03 -3.81
CA ALA A 246 3.79 -11.52 -3.28
C ALA A 246 3.44 -12.92 -3.81
N GLU A 247 3.52 -13.13 -5.13
CA GLU A 247 3.28 -14.44 -5.75
C GLU A 247 4.30 -15.50 -5.30
N THR A 248 5.55 -15.09 -5.01
CA THR A 248 6.59 -15.97 -4.48
C THR A 248 6.25 -16.47 -3.08
N ILE A 249 5.82 -15.55 -2.20
CA ILE A 249 5.37 -15.88 -0.84
C ILE A 249 4.13 -16.77 -0.88
N ASP A 250 3.17 -16.48 -1.77
CA ASP A 250 1.95 -17.27 -1.93
C ASP A 250 2.28 -18.69 -2.42
N TRP A 251 3.21 -18.84 -3.37
CA TRP A 251 3.63 -20.13 -3.87
C TRP A 251 4.38 -20.93 -2.80
N ALA A 252 5.35 -20.33 -2.10
CA ALA A 252 6.04 -20.96 -0.99
C ALA A 252 5.06 -21.40 0.11
N THR A 253 4.07 -20.55 0.43
CA THR A 253 3.03 -20.87 1.42
C THR A 253 2.20 -22.08 0.99
N ALA A 254 1.79 -22.14 -0.28
CA ALA A 254 1.05 -23.27 -0.84
C ALA A 254 1.86 -24.57 -0.77
N LEU A 255 3.13 -24.53 -1.18
CA LEU A 255 4.03 -25.68 -1.14
C LEU A 255 4.27 -26.17 0.29
N GLY A 256 4.48 -25.26 1.24
CA GLY A 256 4.59 -25.59 2.65
C GLY A 256 3.33 -26.26 3.21
N ARG A 257 2.13 -25.82 2.79
CA ARG A 257 0.86 -26.46 3.17
C ARG A 257 0.66 -27.83 2.55
N LEU A 258 1.23 -28.07 1.37
CA LEU A 258 1.24 -29.38 0.70
C LEU A 258 2.29 -30.33 1.28
N GLY A 259 3.13 -29.89 2.22
CA GLY A 259 4.19 -30.69 2.82
C GLY A 259 5.36 -30.96 1.88
N VAL A 260 5.47 -30.18 0.79
CA VAL A 260 6.56 -30.27 -0.16
C VAL A 260 7.85 -29.79 0.51
N ARG A 261 8.97 -30.48 0.23
CA ARG A 261 10.30 -30.13 0.75
C ARG A 261 11.30 -29.72 -0.32
N GLU A 262 11.03 -30.10 -1.57
CA GLU A 262 11.83 -29.78 -2.74
C GLU A 262 10.89 -29.67 -3.95
N LEU A 263 11.23 -28.82 -4.92
CA LEU A 263 10.48 -28.70 -6.17
C LEU A 263 10.75 -29.91 -7.06
N ASP A 264 9.70 -30.46 -7.65
CA ASP A 264 9.79 -31.38 -8.77
C ASP A 264 8.84 -30.97 -9.90
N GLU A 265 8.95 -31.60 -11.06
CA GLU A 265 8.14 -31.25 -12.22
C GLU A 265 6.64 -31.38 -11.97
N SER A 266 6.23 -32.41 -11.23
CA SER A 266 4.82 -32.69 -10.94
C SER A 266 4.22 -31.63 -10.02
N VAL A 267 4.97 -31.26 -8.99
CA VAL A 267 4.61 -30.23 -8.02
C VAL A 267 4.51 -28.87 -8.70
N VAL A 268 5.51 -28.50 -9.53
CA VAL A 268 5.47 -27.24 -10.27
C VAL A 268 4.25 -27.22 -11.19
N GLN A 269 4.02 -28.26 -12.00
CA GLN A 269 2.85 -28.31 -12.89
C GLN A 269 1.52 -28.18 -12.15
N ALA A 270 1.39 -28.84 -11.00
CA ALA A 270 0.17 -28.79 -10.19
C ALA A 270 -0.04 -27.44 -9.51
N THR A 271 1.03 -26.69 -9.23
CA THR A 271 0.99 -25.45 -8.44
C THR A 271 1.28 -24.18 -9.25
N LEU A 272 1.59 -24.26 -10.55
CA LEU A 272 1.84 -23.08 -11.40
C LEU A 272 0.75 -22.00 -11.30
N GLY A 273 -0.51 -22.38 -11.02
CA GLY A 273 -1.61 -21.43 -10.82
C GLY A 273 -1.48 -20.54 -9.58
N THR A 274 -0.63 -20.88 -8.61
CA THR A 274 -0.37 -20.02 -7.44
C THR A 274 0.50 -18.84 -7.81
N VAL A 275 1.42 -19.01 -8.76
CA VAL A 275 2.39 -17.98 -9.17
C VAL A 275 2.02 -17.30 -10.50
N LEU A 276 1.41 -18.02 -11.45
CA LEU A 276 0.98 -17.47 -12.75
C LEU A 276 -0.53 -17.42 -12.86
N LYS A 277 -1.07 -16.28 -13.29
CA LYS A 277 -2.52 -16.03 -13.36
C LYS A 277 -3.11 -16.02 -14.77
N TYR A 278 -2.27 -16.09 -15.79
CA TYR A 278 -2.68 -16.06 -17.21
C TYR A 278 -2.44 -17.41 -17.86
N ARG A 279 -3.41 -17.87 -18.66
CA ARG A 279 -3.31 -19.16 -19.34
C ARG A 279 -2.13 -19.19 -20.32
N GLU A 280 -1.89 -18.08 -20.98
CA GLU A 280 -0.80 -17.87 -21.94
C GLU A 280 0.57 -18.03 -21.25
N ASP A 281 0.69 -17.58 -20.01
CA ASP A 281 1.92 -17.73 -19.20
C ASP A 281 2.12 -19.19 -18.79
N HIS A 282 1.05 -19.90 -18.43
CA HIS A 282 1.12 -21.35 -18.16
C HIS A 282 1.56 -22.12 -19.40
N GLU A 283 0.97 -21.81 -20.54
CA GLU A 283 1.33 -22.44 -21.81
C GLU A 283 2.79 -22.13 -22.16
N ARG A 284 3.24 -20.88 -22.01
CA ARG A 284 4.64 -20.51 -22.27
C ARG A 284 5.62 -21.30 -21.42
N VAL A 285 5.39 -21.40 -20.11
CA VAL A 285 6.27 -22.18 -19.21
C VAL A 285 6.28 -23.67 -19.60
N ARG A 286 5.12 -24.23 -19.97
CA ARG A 286 5.05 -25.63 -20.43
C ARG A 286 5.82 -25.85 -21.74
N HIS A 287 5.74 -24.92 -22.69
CA HIS A 287 6.48 -24.99 -23.96
C HIS A 287 8.00 -24.82 -23.75
N SER A 288 8.42 -23.95 -22.82
CA SER A 288 9.84 -23.78 -22.46
C SER A 288 10.42 -24.96 -21.69
N GLY A 289 9.56 -25.83 -21.14
CA GLY A 289 9.94 -27.05 -20.44
C GLY A 289 10.09 -26.86 -18.93
N VAL A 290 9.16 -27.44 -18.16
CA VAL A 290 9.16 -27.39 -16.69
C VAL A 290 10.40 -28.07 -16.09
N ALA A 291 10.90 -29.15 -16.71
CA ALA A 291 12.14 -29.80 -16.31
C ALA A 291 13.33 -28.85 -16.28
N GLY A 292 13.43 -27.95 -17.28
CA GLY A 292 14.49 -26.95 -17.37
C GLY A 292 14.39 -25.92 -16.24
N LEU A 293 13.17 -25.47 -15.93
CA LEU A 293 12.90 -24.55 -14.83
C LEU A 293 13.29 -25.15 -13.48
N VAL A 294 12.88 -26.39 -13.22
CA VAL A 294 13.23 -27.12 -11.98
C VAL A 294 14.74 -27.28 -11.89
N LYS A 295 15.41 -27.71 -12.96
CA LYS A 295 16.87 -27.86 -12.98
C LYS A 295 17.60 -26.55 -12.67
N GLN A 296 17.20 -25.44 -13.30
CA GLN A 296 17.77 -24.12 -13.01
C GLN A 296 17.53 -23.70 -11.55
N ALA A 297 16.35 -23.98 -11.01
CA ALA A 297 16.01 -23.69 -9.63
C ALA A 297 16.87 -24.48 -8.64
N PHE A 298 17.13 -25.76 -8.92
CA PHE A 298 18.07 -26.58 -8.13
C PHE A 298 19.49 -26.05 -8.23
N GLU A 299 19.99 -25.80 -9.45
CA GLU A 299 21.36 -25.33 -9.66
C GLU A 299 21.57 -24.00 -8.92
N ARG A 300 20.72 -23.00 -9.14
CA ARG A 300 20.81 -21.70 -8.47
C ARG A 300 20.61 -21.80 -6.95
N GLY A 301 19.73 -22.68 -6.49
CA GLY A 301 19.46 -22.87 -5.06
C GLY A 301 20.56 -23.61 -4.28
N LEU A 302 21.46 -24.32 -4.96
CA LEU A 302 22.60 -25.02 -4.35
C LEU A 302 23.84 -24.13 -4.18
N TYR A 303 23.98 -23.08 -4.99
CA TYR A 303 25.08 -22.13 -4.85
C TYR A 303 24.76 -21.14 -3.73
N ASN A 304 25.60 -21.15 -2.69
CA ASN A 304 25.76 -20.02 -1.78
C ASN A 304 26.89 -19.16 -2.38
N ASP A 305 26.56 -18.03 -3.01
CA ASP A 305 27.56 -17.00 -3.29
C ASP A 305 27.94 -16.26 -1.99
#